data_AF-A0A7J9AEJ7-F1
#
_entry.id   AF-A0A7J9AEJ7-F1
#
_cell.length_a   1.000
_cell.length_b   1.000
_cell.length_c   1.000
_cell.angle_alpha   90.00
_cell.angle_beta   90.00
_cell.angle_gamma   90.00
#
_symmetry.space_group_name_H-M   'P 1'
#
loop_
_entity.id
_entity.type
_entity.pdbx_description
1 polymer ?
#
loop_
_entity_poly.entity_id
_entity_poly.type
_entity_poly.pdbx_seq_one_letter_code
_entity_poly.pdbx_strand_id
1 'polypeptide(L)'
;MQVSEKCDVFSFGVLALEFIVGAYPGEFLSNLSILTAESIPLNNVLDQRLAPPLPEVVNKLVFILKLAVSCLNINSKSRPTMHTVSQLLFNHI
;
A
#
# COMPACT_ATOMS: atom_id res chain seq x y z
N MET A 1 12.20 -18.01 -4.87
CA MET A 1 12.21 -16.81 -4.01
C MET A 1 13.61 -16.64 -3.47
N GLN A 2 14.27 -15.52 -3.75
CA GLN A 2 15.58 -15.21 -3.15
C GLN A 2 15.34 -14.43 -1.86
N VAL A 3 15.88 -14.92 -0.74
CA VAL A 3 15.81 -14.20 0.54
C VAL A 3 16.70 -12.96 0.46
N SER A 4 16.12 -11.80 0.71
CA SER A 4 16.79 -10.50 0.72
C SER A 4 15.95 -9.49 1.50
N GLU A 5 16.51 -8.31 1.81
CA GLU A 5 15.76 -7.18 2.42
C GLU A 5 14.52 -6.78 1.61
N LYS A 6 14.48 -7.08 0.31
CA LYS A 6 13.31 -6.85 -0.55
C LYS A 6 12.10 -7.71 -0.18
N CYS A 7 12.30 -8.81 0.55
CA CYS A 7 11.21 -9.59 1.12
C CYS A 7 10.51 -8.81 2.23
N ASP A 8 11.25 -8.11 3.09
CA ASP A 8 10.67 -7.28 4.15
C ASP A 8 9.93 -6.08 3.57
N VAL A 9 10.43 -5.49 2.48
CA VAL A 9 9.70 -4.44 1.72
C VAL A 9 8.35 -4.95 1.22
N PHE A 10 8.28 -6.19 0.71
CA PHE A 10 7.03 -6.79 0.25
C PHE A 10 6.06 -7.00 1.41
N SER A 11 6.54 -7.58 2.52
CA SER A 11 5.74 -7.78 3.74
C SER A 11 5.21 -6.46 4.29
N PHE A 12 6.02 -5.40 4.27
CA PHE A 12 5.58 -4.04 4.61
C PHE A 12 4.47 -3.55 3.68
N GLY A 13 4.59 -3.76 2.37
CA GLY A 13 3.54 -3.40 1.40
C GLY A 13 2.21 -4.08 1.71
N VAL A 14 2.23 -5.36 2.09
CA VAL A 14 1.02 -6.10 2.49
C VAL A 14 0.43 -5.51 3.78
N LEU A 15 1.27 -5.25 4.79
CA LEU A 15 0.84 -4.65 6.06
C LEU A 15 0.23 -3.26 5.88
N ALA A 16 0.81 -2.43 5.01
CA ALA A 16 0.29 -1.11 4.70
C ALA A 16 -1.09 -1.18 4.03
N LEU A 17 -1.31 -2.15 3.12
CA LEU A 17 -2.63 -2.38 2.53
C LEU A 17 -3.63 -2.91 3.55
N GLU A 18 -3.23 -3.87 4.39
CA GLU A 18 -4.09 -4.38 5.48
C GLU A 18 -4.58 -3.25 6.38
N PHE A 19 -3.69 -2.29 6.71
CA PHE A 19 -4.07 -1.12 7.51
C PHE A 19 -5.04 -0.18 6.79
N ILE A 20 -4.84 0.10 5.50
CA ILE A 20 -5.71 1.00 4.72
C ILE A 20 -7.09 0.36 4.49
N VAL A 21 -7.11 -0.93 4.15
CA VAL A 21 -8.32 -1.69 3.84
C VAL A 21 -9.08 -2.10 5.10
N GLY A 22 -8.38 -2.32 6.21
CA GLY A 22 -8.97 -2.80 7.46
C GLY A 22 -9.42 -4.26 7.40
N ALA A 23 -8.94 -5.05 6.44
CA ALA A 23 -9.26 -6.46 6.23
C ALA A 23 -7.99 -7.29 6.08
N TYR A 24 -8.08 -8.60 6.35
CA TYR A 24 -6.91 -9.48 6.25
C TYR A 24 -6.43 -9.66 4.81
N PRO A 25 -5.13 -9.94 4.57
CA PRO A 25 -4.58 -10.15 3.23
C PRO A 25 -5.34 -11.16 2.39
N GLY A 26 -5.82 -12.25 2.99
CA GLY A 26 -6.61 -13.27 2.29
C GLY A 26 -7.90 -12.74 1.65
N GLU A 27 -8.45 -11.64 2.17
CA GLU A 27 -9.71 -11.05 1.73
C GLU A 27 -9.52 -10.05 0.58
N PHE A 28 -8.36 -9.39 0.47
CA PHE A 28 -8.12 -8.34 -0.53
C PHE A 28 -7.06 -8.69 -1.59
N LEU A 29 -6.17 -9.66 -1.33
CA LEU A 29 -5.08 -10.00 -2.26
C LEU A 29 -5.57 -10.54 -3.60
N SER A 30 -6.73 -11.21 -3.64
CA SER A 30 -7.40 -11.66 -4.87
C SER A 30 -7.82 -10.48 -5.78
N ASN A 31 -8.02 -9.31 -5.20
CA ASN A 31 -8.41 -8.07 -5.86
C ASN A 31 -7.24 -7.08 -6.02
N LEU A 32 -5.99 -7.50 -5.78
CA LEU A 32 -4.81 -6.63 -5.86
C LEU A 32 -4.62 -6.03 -7.26
N SER A 33 -5.07 -6.73 -8.32
CA SER A 33 -5.10 -6.21 -9.69
C SER A 33 -5.99 -4.97 -9.83
N ILE A 34 -7.07 -4.90 -9.05
CA ILE A 34 -7.91 -3.71 -8.93
C ILE A 34 -7.09 -2.62 -8.26
N LEU A 35 -6.35 -2.91 -7.18
CA LEU A 35 -5.49 -1.95 -6.47
C LEU A 35 -4.31 -1.39 -7.30
N THR A 36 -3.95 -2.05 -8.40
CA THR A 36 -2.95 -1.56 -9.37
C THR A 36 -3.54 -0.74 -10.52
N ALA A 37 -4.87 -0.66 -10.66
CA ALA A 37 -5.51 0.11 -11.71
C ALA A 37 -5.37 1.62 -11.43
N GLU A 38 -5.02 2.40 -12.46
CA GLU A 38 -4.73 3.84 -12.37
C GLU A 38 -5.89 4.69 -11.80
N SER A 39 -7.10 4.13 -11.70
CA SER A 39 -8.33 4.84 -11.35
C SER A 39 -9.22 4.10 -10.34
N ILE A 40 -8.67 3.66 -9.20
CA ILE A 40 -9.51 3.03 -8.16
C ILE A 40 -10.28 4.10 -7.39
N PRO A 41 -11.60 3.94 -7.21
CA PRO A 41 -12.34 4.72 -6.22
C PRO A 41 -11.82 4.32 -4.83
N LEU A 42 -11.12 5.24 -4.16
CA LEU A 42 -10.60 5.01 -2.79
C LEU A 42 -11.66 4.48 -1.84
N ASN A 43 -12.92 4.86 -2.03
CA ASN A 43 -14.05 4.41 -1.22
C ASN A 43 -14.24 2.89 -1.18
N ASN A 44 -13.75 2.16 -2.19
CA ASN A 44 -13.81 0.70 -2.24
C ASN A 44 -12.58 0.04 -1.58
N VAL A 45 -11.58 0.84 -1.21
CA VAL A 45 -10.30 0.39 -0.65
C VAL A 45 -10.15 0.79 0.81
N LEU A 46 -10.80 1.85 1.28
CA LEU A 46 -10.69 2.29 2.66
C LEU A 46 -11.51 1.40 3.61
N ASP A 47 -11.03 1.25 4.84
CA ASP A 47 -11.78 0.60 5.92
C ASP A 47 -13.14 1.28 6.15
N GLN A 48 -14.20 0.61 5.75
CA GLN A 48 -15.57 1.10 5.81
C GLN A 48 -16.11 1.22 7.24
N ARG A 49 -15.40 0.67 8.23
CA ARG A 49 -15.74 0.82 9.66
C ARG A 49 -15.33 2.18 10.21
N LEU A 50 -14.44 2.90 9.52
CA LEU A 50 -13.98 4.23 9.90
C LEU A 50 -14.88 5.30 9.30
N ALA A 51 -14.93 6.46 9.96
CA ALA A 51 -15.57 7.64 9.38
C ALA A 51 -14.83 8.07 8.10
N PRO A 52 -15.53 8.61 7.09
CA PRO A 52 -14.90 9.11 5.88
C PRO A 52 -13.77 10.10 6.21
N PRO A 53 -12.56 9.93 5.64
CA PRO A 53 -11.44 10.80 5.92
C PRO A 53 -11.70 12.23 5.40
N LEU A 54 -11.09 13.21 6.07
CA LEU A 54 -11.05 14.59 5.58
C LEU A 54 -10.35 14.65 4.21
N PRO A 55 -10.71 15.59 3.33
CA PRO A 55 -10.12 15.70 1.99
C PRO A 55 -8.58 15.77 1.97
N GLU A 56 -7.97 16.42 2.97
CA GLU A 56 -6.50 16.50 3.12
C GLU A 56 -5.87 15.12 3.39
N VAL A 57 -6.55 14.28 4.15
CA VAL A 57 -6.11 12.93 4.50
C VAL A 57 -6.25 11.98 3.32
N VAL A 58 -7.27 12.18 2.47
CA VAL A 58 -7.47 11.39 1.24
C VAL A 58 -6.23 11.42 0.35
N ASN A 59 -5.61 12.59 0.14
CA ASN A 59 -4.41 12.72 -0.68
C ASN A 59 -3.21 11.96 -0.09
N LYS A 60 -3.05 12.00 1.24
CA LYS A 60 -2.01 11.21 1.94
C LYS A 60 -2.26 9.70 1.79
N LEU A 61 -3.52 9.26 1.91
CA LEU A 61 -3.89 7.86 1.71
C LEU A 61 -3.63 7.38 0.28
N VAL A 62 -3.93 8.18 -0.74
CA VAL A 62 -3.58 7.87 -2.14
C VAL A 62 -2.08 7.67 -2.30
N PHE A 63 -1.28 8.55 -1.68
CA PHE A 63 0.16 8.45 -1.74
C PHE A 63 0.67 7.16 -1.08
N ILE A 64 0.22 6.86 0.14
CA ILE A 64 0.60 5.63 0.86
C ILE A 64 0.16 4.40 0.07
N LEU A 65 -1.03 4.41 -0.52
CA LEU A 65 -1.54 3.32 -1.35
C LEU A 65 -0.61 3.05 -2.54
N LYS A 66 -0.22 4.10 -3.28
CA LYS A 66 0.72 3.97 -4.41
C LYS A 66 2.09 3.45 -3.95
N LEU A 67 2.57 3.93 -2.80
CA LEU A 67 3.82 3.46 -2.21
C LEU A 67 3.74 1.98 -1.83
N ALA A 68 2.68 1.56 -1.16
CA ALA A 68 2.43 0.17 -0.79
C ALA A 68 2.36 -0.75 -2.02
N VAL A 69 1.65 -0.32 -3.08
CA VAL A 69 1.61 -1.06 -4.35
C VAL A 69 3.00 -1.20 -4.97
N SER A 70 3.84 -0.17 -4.92
CA SER A 70 5.22 -0.25 -5.43
C SER A 70 6.08 -1.27 -4.66
N CYS A 71 5.84 -1.42 -3.35
CA CYS A 71 6.49 -2.42 -2.49
C CYS A 71 6.10 -3.86 -2.85
N LEU A 72 4.91 -4.06 -3.44
CA LEU A 72 4.35 -5.35 -3.82
C LEU A 72 4.76 -5.83 -5.21
N ASN A 73 5.66 -5.12 -5.90
CA ASN A 73 6.10 -5.52 -7.23
C ASN A 73 6.65 -6.96 -7.22
N ILE A 74 6.21 -7.78 -8.19
CA ILE A 74 6.66 -9.17 -8.33
C ILE A 74 8.19 -9.22 -8.55
N ASN A 75 8.74 -8.26 -9.30
CA ASN A 75 10.16 -8.10 -9.47
C ASN A 75 10.77 -7.39 -8.25
N SER A 76 11.60 -8.12 -7.48
CA SER A 76 12.26 -7.59 -6.28
C SER A 76 13.17 -6.38 -6.56
N LYS A 77 13.73 -6.26 -7.76
CA LYS A 77 14.57 -5.13 -8.17
C LYS A 77 13.76 -3.85 -8.39
N SER A 78 12.48 -3.99 -8.75
CA SER A 78 11.57 -2.86 -8.98
C SER A 78 10.96 -2.31 -7.69
N ARG A 79 11.06 -3.03 -6.57
CA ARG A 79 10.61 -2.54 -5.26
C ARG A 79 11.54 -1.41 -4.78
N PRO A 80 11.05 -0.41 -4.03
CA PRO A 80 11.91 0.55 -3.34
C PRO A 80 12.76 -0.12 -2.25
N THR A 81 13.67 0.64 -1.64
CA THR A 81 14.36 0.21 -0.41
C THR A 81 13.55 0.65 0.81
N MET A 82 13.70 -0.02 1.96
CA MET A 82 13.04 0.43 3.20
C MET A 82 13.47 1.85 3.60
N HIS A 83 14.72 2.23 3.32
CA HIS A 83 15.19 3.61 3.50
C HIS A 83 14.37 4.60 2.65
N THR A 84 14.18 4.31 1.36
CA THR A 84 13.34 5.14 0.47
C THR A 84 11.89 5.20 0.96
N VAL A 85 11.31 4.07 1.35
CA VAL A 85 9.94 4.01 1.89
C VAL A 85 9.81 4.90 3.14
N SER A 86 10.74 4.78 4.08
CA SER A 86 10.74 5.57 5.31
C SER A 86 10.85 7.07 5.03
N GLN A 87 11.76 7.49 4.14
CA GLN A 87 11.89 8.91 3.76
C GLN A 87 10.63 9.46 3.09
N LEU A 88 10.03 8.68 2.18
CA LEU A 88 8.80 9.08 1.49
C LEU A 88 7.64 9.25 2.47
N LEU A 89 7.49 8.34 3.43
CA LEU A 89 6.46 8.46 4.46
C LEU A 89 6.70 9.69 5.35
N PHE A 90 7.94 9.90 5.80
CA PHE A 90 8.29 11.04 6.65
C PHE A 90 8.05 12.40 5.97
N ASN A 91 8.26 12.51 4.66
CA ASN A 91 8.11 13.77 3.94
C ASN A 91 6.66 14.09 3.54
N HIS A 92 5.79 13.09 3.45
CA HIS A 92 4.43 13.23 2.90
C HIS A 92 3.30 13.04 3.94
N ILE A 93 3.63 12.63 5.16
CA ILE A 93 2.68 12.42 6.27
C ILE A 93 3.02 13.37 7.39
#